data_AF-A0A7I4YX98-F1
#
_entry.id   AF-A0A7I4YX98-F1
#
_cell.length_a   1.000
_cell.length_b   1.000
_cell.length_c   1.000
_cell.angle_alpha   90.00
_cell.angle_beta   90.00
_cell.angle_gamma   90.00
#
_symmetry.space_group_name_H-M   'P 1'
#
loop_
_entity.id
_entity.type
_entity.pdbx_description
1 polymer ?
#
loop_
_entity_poly.entity_id
_entity_poly.type
_entity_poly.pdbx_seq_one_letter_code
_entity_poly.pdbx_strand_id
1 'polypeptide(L)' 'MQSEDRPLDPGVDQLKQWRDRCAEKFPDLKNALDECNARVNSRKHTEETCNQEMFDFVKHVDRCAIRKAFASLK' A
#
# COMPACT_ATOMS: atom_id res chain seq x y z
N MET A 1 6.93 4.69 13.72
CA MET A 1 8.23 4.17 13.25
C MET A 1 8.66 3.00 14.14
N GLN A 2 7.99 1.84 14.02
CA GLN A 2 8.31 0.61 14.78
C GLN A 2 7.98 -0.69 14.00
N SER A 3 7.42 -0.60 12.78
CA SER A 3 6.96 -1.79 12.03
C SER A 3 8.05 -2.49 11.21
N GLU A 4 9.19 -1.85 10.96
CA GLU A 4 10.27 -2.40 10.11
C GLU A 4 11.23 -3.33 10.86
N ASP A 5 11.43 -3.12 12.17
CA ASP A 5 12.37 -3.88 13.00
C ASP A 5 11.84 -5.26 13.41
N ARG A 6 10.55 -5.54 13.15
CA ARG A 6 9.97 -6.86 13.42
C ARG A 6 10.53 -7.89 12.45
N PRO A 7 10.92 -9.10 12.91
CA PRO A 7 11.29 -10.18 12.01
C PRO A 7 10.20 -10.46 10.97
N LEU A 8 10.58 -10.94 9.78
CA LEU A 8 9.63 -11.43 8.79
C LEU A 8 9.15 -12.83 9.19
N ASP A 9 7.87 -13.09 8.97
CA ASP A 9 7.26 -14.39 9.22
C ASP A 9 7.76 -15.40 8.17
N PRO A 10 8.36 -16.53 8.60
CA PRO A 10 8.80 -17.58 7.69
C PRO A 10 7.62 -18.20 6.93
N GLY A 11 7.80 -18.49 5.65
CA GLY A 11 6.76 -19.11 4.81
C GLY A 11 5.65 -18.16 4.35
N VAL A 12 5.73 -16.86 4.70
CA VAL A 12 4.82 -15.81 4.21
C VAL A 12 5.55 -14.98 3.15
N ASP A 13 4.85 -14.59 2.07
CA ASP A 13 5.42 -13.75 1.02
C ASP A 13 6.04 -12.47 1.58
N GLN A 14 7.34 -12.33 1.37
CA GLN A 14 8.13 -11.22 1.88
C GLN A 14 7.73 -9.91 1.22
N LEU A 15 7.35 -9.92 -0.06
CA LEU A 15 6.91 -8.72 -0.75
C LEU A 15 5.64 -8.18 -0.10
N LYS A 16 4.65 -9.04 0.15
CA LYS A 16 3.44 -8.66 0.88
C LYS A 16 3.76 -8.10 2.27
N GLN A 17 4.58 -8.78 3.05
CA GLN A 17 4.96 -8.30 4.40
C GLN A 17 5.59 -6.91 4.37
N TRP A 18 6.47 -6.63 3.41
CA TRP A 18 7.08 -5.31 3.27
C TRP A 18 6.12 -4.25 2.73
N ARG A 19 5.23 -4.60 1.81
CA ARG A 19 4.17 -3.70 1.33
C ARG A 19 3.24 -3.28 2.46
N ASP A 20 2.82 -4.23 3.31
CA ASP A 20 1.95 -3.96 4.47
C ASP A 20 2.64 -3.00 5.46
N ARG A 21 3.93 -3.20 5.76
CA ARG A 21 4.72 -2.30 6.61
C ARG A 21 4.91 -0.91 5.98
N CYS A 22 5.15 -0.86 4.67
CA CYS A 22 5.36 0.39 3.94
C CYS A 22 4.08 1.18 3.72
N ALA A 23 2.92 0.53 3.66
CA ALA A 23 1.61 1.18 3.56
C ALA A 23 1.35 2.14 4.73
N GLU A 24 1.76 1.77 5.94
CA GLU A 24 1.63 2.60 7.15
C GLU A 24 2.40 3.93 7.07
N LYS A 25 3.37 4.05 6.16
CA LYS A 25 4.19 5.26 6.00
C LYS A 25 3.54 6.34 5.15
N PHE A 26 2.48 5.99 4.41
CA PHE A 26 1.82 6.90 3.48
C PHE A 26 0.33 7.05 3.83
N PRO A 27 -0.01 7.44 5.07
CA PRO A 27 -1.41 7.54 5.51
C PRO A 27 -2.19 8.54 4.66
N ASP A 28 -1.58 9.65 4.23
CA ASP A 28 -2.26 10.67 3.42
C ASP A 28 -2.68 10.14 2.05
N LEU A 29 -1.81 9.36 1.39
CA LEU A 29 -2.12 8.73 0.11
C LEU A 29 -3.19 7.63 0.26
N LYS A 30 -3.13 6.88 1.37
CA LYS A 30 -4.15 5.88 1.68
C LYS A 30 -5.51 6.54 1.96
N ASN A 31 -5.52 7.64 2.70
CA ASN A 31 -6.71 8.41 3.02
C ASN A 31 -7.33 8.99 1.75
N ALA A 32 -6.53 9.58 0.85
CA ALA A 32 -7.03 10.09 -0.43
C ALA A 32 -7.70 8.98 -1.28
N LEU A 33 -7.07 7.80 -1.33
CA LEU A 33 -7.65 6.62 -2.00
C LEU A 33 -8.97 6.18 -1.33
N ASP A 34 -9.02 6.17 0.00
CA ASP A 34 -10.21 5.75 0.75
C ASP A 34 -11.37 6.77 0.62
N GLU A 35 -11.05 8.06 0.61
CA GLU A 35 -12.02 9.13 0.33
C GLU A 35 -12.60 9.01 -1.08
N CYS A 36 -11.75 8.74 -2.08
CA CYS A 36 -12.23 8.47 -3.44
C CYS A 36 -13.13 7.24 -3.47
N ASN A 37 -12.70 6.13 -2.85
CA ASN A 37 -13.50 4.91 -2.81
C ASN A 37 -14.84 5.13 -2.12
N ALA A 38 -14.90 5.90 -1.02
CA ALA A 38 -16.14 6.25 -0.34
C ALA A 38 -17.06 7.06 -1.27
N ARG A 39 -16.51 8.03 -2.03
CA ARG A 39 -17.27 8.84 -2.98
C ARG A 39 -17.83 8.00 -4.12
N VAL A 40 -17.02 7.15 -4.75
CA VAL A 40 -17.45 6.25 -5.84
C VAL A 40 -18.52 5.27 -5.35
N ASN A 41 -18.31 4.63 -4.19
CA ASN A 41 -19.26 3.66 -3.63
C ASN A 41 -20.57 4.31 -3.15
N SER A 42 -20.56 5.61 -2.82
CA SER A 42 -21.77 6.34 -2.43
C SER A 42 -22.72 6.62 -3.61
N ARG A 43 -22.24 6.54 -4.85
CA ARG A 43 -23.00 6.87 -6.06
C ARG A 43 -23.53 5.61 -6.74
N LYS A 44 -24.82 5.61 -7.10
CA LYS A 44 -25.44 4.50 -7.85
C LYS A 44 -24.95 4.42 -9.30
N HIS A 45 -24.65 5.57 -9.90
CA HIS A 45 -24.09 5.69 -11.24
C HIS A 45 -23.03 6.79 -11.24
N THR A 46 -21.80 6.47 -11.59
CA THR A 46 -20.71 7.43 -11.71
C THR A 46 -19.67 6.91 -12.69
N GLU A 47 -19.07 7.80 -13.48
CA GLU A 47 -17.91 7.51 -14.34
C GLU A 47 -16.58 7.75 -13.61
N GLU A 48 -16.65 8.19 -12.37
CA GLU A 48 -15.48 8.46 -11.53
C GLU A 48 -14.75 7.15 -11.19
N THR A 49 -13.42 7.17 -11.29
CA THR A 49 -12.56 6.04 -10.91
C THR A 49 -11.45 6.51 -9.97
N CYS A 50 -11.01 5.64 -9.06
CA CYS A 50 -9.93 5.93 -8.10
C CYS A 50 -8.55 5.45 -8.57
N ASN A 51 -8.37 5.31 -9.89
CA ASN A 51 -7.15 4.74 -10.46
C ASN A 51 -5.92 5.62 -10.19
N GLN A 52 -6.09 6.95 -10.22
CA GLN A 52 -5.00 7.88 -9.96
C GLN A 52 -4.49 7.75 -8.53
N GLU A 53 -5.38 7.82 -7.54
CA GLU A 53 -5.07 7.65 -6.12
C GLU A 53 -4.48 6.27 -5.84
N MET A 54 -5.00 5.23 -6.51
CA MET A 54 -4.47 3.87 -6.42
C MET A 54 -3.02 3.80 -6.92
N PHE A 55 -2.73 4.35 -8.11
CA PHE A 55 -1.37 4.35 -8.66
C PHE A 55 -0.41 5.17 -7.81
N ASP A 56 -0.83 6.32 -7.31
CA ASP A 56 -0.02 7.16 -6.43
C ASP A 56 0.33 6.43 -5.13
N PHE A 57 -0.65 5.78 -4.49
CA PHE A 57 -0.41 4.99 -3.28
C PHE A 57 0.53 3.80 -3.55
N VAL A 58 0.22 2.97 -4.56
CA VAL A 58 1.02 1.77 -4.88
C VAL A 58 2.46 2.14 -5.22
N LYS A 59 2.69 3.18 -6.01
CA LYS A 59 4.03 3.65 -6.38
C LYS A 59 4.90 3.99 -5.17
N HIS A 60 4.34 4.63 -4.16
CA HIS A 60 5.09 5.01 -2.95
C HIS A 60 5.34 3.80 -2.05
N VAL A 61 4.34 2.93 -1.89
CA VAL A 61 4.50 1.66 -1.16
C VAL A 61 5.58 0.81 -1.80
N ASP A 62 5.55 0.65 -3.12
CA ASP A 62 6.53 -0.16 -3.86
C ASP A 62 7.94 0.42 -3.81
N ARG A 63 8.09 1.74 -3.95
CA ARG A 63 9.40 2.41 -3.75
C ARG A 63 10.00 2.11 -2.38
N CYS A 64 9.17 1.99 -1.35
CA CYS A 64 9.59 1.63 0.00
C CYS A 64 9.88 0.12 0.17
N ALA A 65 9.03 -0.74 -0.40
CA ALA A 65 9.02 -2.18 -0.11
C ALA A 65 9.98 -2.99 -0.99
N ILE A 66 10.11 -2.65 -2.28
CA ILE A 66 10.78 -3.51 -3.27
C ILE A 66 12.21 -3.84 -2.87
N ARG A 67 13.05 -2.85 -2.55
CA ARG A 67 14.46 -3.13 -2.20
C ARG A 67 14.60 -4.03 -0.97
N LYS A 68 13.71 -3.88 0.01
CA LYS A 68 13.72 -4.67 1.25
C LYS A 68 13.23 -6.09 1.01
N ALA A 69 12.18 -6.23 0.22
CA ALA A 69 11.66 -7.52 -0.20
C ALA A 69 12.73 -8.32 -0.94
N PHE A 70 13.39 -7.72 -1.94
CA PHE A 70 14.47 -8.40 -2.66
C PHE A 70 15.67 -8.77 -1.77
N ALA A 71 16.03 -7.92 -0.81
CA ALA A 71 17.09 -8.22 0.15
C ALA A 71 16.72 -9.33 1.16
N SER A 72 15.43 -9.66 1.28
CA SER A 72 14.93 -10.69 2.19
C SER A 72 14.84 -12.07 1.54
N LEU A 73 14.85 -12.14 0.21
CA LEU A 73 14.72 -13.39 -0.55
C LEU A 73 15.95 -14.28 -0.29
N LYS A 74 15.69 -15.59 -0.15
CA LYS A 74 16.73 -16.63 0.00
C LYS A 74 16.94 -17.36 -1.31
#